data_AF-A0A0M2T3W0-F1
#
_entry.id   AF-A0A0M2T3W0-F1
#
_cell.length_a   1.000
_cell.length_b   1.000
_cell.length_c   1.000
_cell.angle_alpha   90.00
_cell.angle_beta   90.00
_cell.angle_gamma   90.00
#
_symmetry.space_group_name_H-M   'P 1'
#
loop_
_entity.id
_entity.type
_entity.pdbx_description
1 polymer ?
#
loop_
_entity_poly.entity_id
_entity_poly.type
_entity_poly.pdbx_seq_one_letter_code
_entity_poly.pdbx_strand_id
1 'polypeptide(L)'
;MEEIYFPFFSFRGERIDQIWREGIIVLDTNTLLNTYKLDNEARNQFFESLKYEQINVRLVMIHQVGWEFLRNRKSTIDDSLKALINSKNLMKNQIESLNAVSKNSGLKYHQEFLTQVQQDIETFKEQTVNKIQEYINENQQNRSIFYDGNKLKDSDPVLDEIKEIYDGKFSESIQHDELISLYQQGEVRFSFKIPPGFEDVVKGDFRSFGDYIVWEEMIKLSQTRSVPVIFVTEDHKNDWWVHDEKTHTKSPLPDLLREFKMRTGQYTYFYSYKDFIEQAKSRYSDLPETDRATMQMDLATQENEDNELENIPQIERIGALRDGFSDRRFATAILLPSLYKQALAKLKQLKVHSSVSAYAHRVTLESIMDSDTDFRGKILELKNMINNIENAIESYEN
;
A
#
# COMPACT_ATOMS: atom_id res chain seq x y z
N MET A 1 30.22 11.85 18.46
CA MET A 1 29.88 11.52 17.05
C MET A 1 28.63 10.65 17.04
N GLU A 2 28.63 9.52 17.74
CA GLU A 2 27.46 8.63 17.84
C GLU A 2 26.20 9.30 18.38
N GLU A 3 26.27 10.13 19.42
CA GLU A 3 25.08 10.85 19.94
C GLU A 3 24.54 11.94 19.00
N ILE A 4 25.38 12.55 18.16
CA ILE A 4 24.96 13.63 17.25
C ILE A 4 24.42 13.06 15.93
N TYR A 5 24.99 11.95 15.49
CA TYR A 5 24.61 11.25 14.26
C TYR A 5 23.93 9.90 14.57
N PHE A 6 23.28 9.80 15.72
CA PHE A 6 22.69 8.56 16.24
C PHE A 6 21.79 7.82 15.25
N PRO A 7 21.05 8.48 14.32
CA PRO A 7 20.24 7.75 13.35
C PRO A 7 21.05 6.80 12.45
N PHE A 8 22.34 7.07 12.23
CA PHE A 8 23.19 6.30 11.32
C PHE A 8 24.02 5.20 12.00
N PHE A 9 24.17 5.23 13.32
CA PHE A 9 25.17 4.40 14.02
C PHE A 9 24.60 3.32 14.92
N SER A 10 23.32 3.36 15.29
CA SER A 10 22.57 2.27 15.92
C SER A 10 21.33 2.84 16.60
N PHE A 11 20.24 2.98 15.86
CA PHE A 11 18.93 3.11 16.49
C PHE A 11 18.44 1.75 17.04
N ARG A 12 19.34 0.89 17.53
CA ARG A 12 19.05 -0.48 18.00
C ARG A 12 19.53 -0.64 19.45
N GLY A 13 18.84 -1.48 20.23
CA GLY A 13 19.16 -1.73 21.64
C GLY A 13 18.55 -0.69 22.59
N GLU A 14 19.36 -0.15 23.50
CA GLU A 14 18.91 0.66 24.66
C GLU A 14 17.98 1.84 24.31
N ARG A 15 18.16 2.49 23.15
CA ARG A 15 17.30 3.60 22.71
C ARG A 15 15.88 3.13 22.38
N ILE A 16 15.75 2.01 21.69
CA ILE A 16 14.44 1.40 21.40
C ILE A 16 13.80 0.95 22.71
N ASP A 17 14.57 0.35 23.62
CA ASP A 17 14.04 -0.07 24.92
C ASP A 17 13.60 1.11 25.79
N GLN A 18 14.29 2.26 25.72
CA GLN A 18 13.83 3.50 26.33
C GLN A 18 12.49 3.95 25.75
N ILE A 19 12.37 4.00 24.42
CA ILE A 19 11.12 4.39 23.74
C ILE A 19 9.98 3.45 24.14
N TRP A 20 10.23 2.14 24.20
CA TRP A 20 9.24 1.16 24.63
C TRP A 20 8.92 1.20 26.12
N ARG A 21 9.78 1.77 26.96
CA ARG A 21 9.50 1.93 28.40
C ARG A 21 8.67 3.18 28.70
N GLU A 22 8.95 4.29 28.01
CA GLU A 22 8.46 5.62 28.40
C GLU A 22 7.57 6.30 27.34
N GLY A 23 7.69 5.90 26.08
CA GLY A 23 7.08 6.63 24.98
C GLY A 23 5.55 6.57 24.97
N ILE A 24 4.90 7.50 24.29
CA ILE A 24 3.49 7.40 23.94
C ILE A 24 3.35 6.77 22.55
N ILE A 25 2.21 6.17 22.28
CA ILE A 25 1.94 5.47 21.02
C ILE A 25 0.90 6.29 20.24
N VAL A 26 1.26 6.70 19.03
CA VAL A 26 0.39 7.43 18.10
C VAL A 26 0.21 6.56 16.87
N LEU A 27 -1.03 6.19 16.55
CA LEU A 27 -1.36 5.53 15.29
C LEU A 27 -1.62 6.59 14.22
N ASP A 28 -1.20 6.30 13.00
CA ASP A 28 -1.55 7.09 11.83
C ASP A 28 -3.02 6.91 11.42
N THR A 29 -3.54 7.87 10.66
CA THR A 29 -4.88 7.84 10.08
C THR A 29 -5.08 6.58 9.24
N ASN A 30 -4.13 6.23 8.37
CA ASN A 30 -4.30 5.10 7.44
C ASN A 30 -4.34 3.77 8.18
N THR A 31 -3.54 3.63 9.25
CA THR A 31 -3.58 2.47 10.16
C THR A 31 -4.98 2.28 10.74
N LEU A 32 -5.63 3.36 11.18
CA LEU A 32 -6.99 3.30 11.72
C LEU A 32 -8.05 3.06 10.64
N LEU A 33 -7.93 3.70 9.47
CA LEU A 33 -8.88 3.52 8.36
C LEU A 33 -8.87 2.10 7.79
N ASN A 34 -7.71 1.44 7.76
CA ASN A 34 -7.57 0.06 7.29
C ASN A 34 -8.41 -0.93 8.12
N THR A 35 -8.80 -0.60 9.37
CA THR A 35 -9.70 -1.42 10.19
C THR A 35 -11.08 -1.68 9.57
N TYR A 36 -11.52 -0.78 8.68
CA TYR A 36 -12.76 -0.95 7.91
C TYR A 36 -12.63 -1.98 6.78
N LYS A 37 -11.41 -2.27 6.33
CA LYS A 37 -11.12 -3.28 5.29
C LYS A 37 -10.93 -4.68 5.87
N LEU A 38 -10.59 -4.78 7.16
CA LEU A 38 -10.37 -6.04 7.85
C LEU A 38 -11.67 -6.85 7.98
N ASP A 39 -11.56 -8.17 7.95
CA ASP A 39 -12.65 -9.04 8.40
C ASP A 39 -12.84 -8.97 9.92
N ASN A 40 -13.92 -9.58 10.42
CA ASN A 40 -14.29 -9.44 11.83
C ASN A 40 -13.23 -10.00 12.79
N GLU A 41 -12.57 -11.10 12.43
CA GLU A 41 -11.59 -11.72 13.32
C GLU A 41 -10.30 -10.89 13.35
N ALA A 42 -9.78 -10.46 12.19
CA ALA A 42 -8.66 -9.53 12.13
C ALA A 42 -8.95 -8.21 12.85
N ARG A 43 -10.16 -7.67 12.69
CA ARG A 43 -10.57 -6.43 13.35
C ARG A 43 -10.64 -6.59 14.88
N ASN A 44 -11.20 -7.68 15.36
CA ASN A 44 -11.24 -7.96 16.81
C ASN A 44 -9.82 -8.11 17.36
N GLN A 45 -8.95 -8.87 16.69
CA GLN A 45 -7.54 -8.99 17.07
C GLN A 45 -6.82 -7.63 17.09
N PHE A 46 -7.12 -6.75 16.13
CA PHE A 46 -6.60 -5.37 16.12
C PHE A 46 -7.07 -4.57 17.34
N PHE A 47 -8.35 -4.59 17.67
CA PHE A 47 -8.86 -3.85 18.84
C PHE A 47 -8.35 -4.43 20.15
N GLU A 48 -8.31 -5.76 20.30
CA GLU A 48 -7.77 -6.41 21.50
C GLU A 48 -6.29 -6.07 21.72
N SER A 49 -5.49 -5.97 20.67
CA SER A 49 -4.09 -5.53 20.79
C SER A 49 -3.98 -4.09 21.30
N LEU A 50 -4.87 -3.19 20.88
CA LEU A 50 -4.92 -1.80 21.36
C LEU A 50 -5.54 -1.65 22.76
N LYS A 51 -6.41 -2.59 23.16
CA LYS A 51 -7.02 -2.65 24.49
C LYS A 51 -6.10 -3.27 25.55
N TYR A 52 -5.06 -4.00 25.13
CA TYR A 52 -4.05 -4.54 26.04
C TYR A 52 -3.46 -3.44 26.94
N GLU A 53 -3.51 -3.62 28.26
CA GLU A 53 -3.33 -2.56 29.27
C GLU A 53 -2.05 -1.73 29.06
N GLN A 54 -0.93 -2.40 28.79
CA GLN A 54 0.40 -1.82 28.62
C GLN A 54 0.51 -0.98 27.34
N ILE A 55 -0.30 -1.27 26.32
CA ILE A 55 -0.41 -0.48 25.09
C ILE A 55 -1.44 0.64 25.29
N ASN A 56 -2.62 0.28 25.81
CA ASN A 56 -3.78 1.13 25.91
C ASN A 56 -3.55 2.41 26.73
N VAL A 57 -2.80 2.30 27.83
CA VAL A 57 -2.47 3.45 28.71
C VAL A 57 -1.54 4.47 28.04
N ARG A 58 -0.85 4.07 26.96
CA ARG A 58 0.13 4.88 26.23
C ARG A 58 -0.41 5.42 24.92
N LEU A 59 -1.56 4.93 24.46
CA LEU A 59 -2.21 5.43 23.25
C LEU A 59 -2.60 6.89 23.40
N VAL A 60 -2.31 7.68 22.37
CA VAL A 60 -2.78 9.05 22.23
C VAL A 60 -3.19 9.27 20.78
N MET A 61 -4.41 9.76 20.57
CA MET A 61 -4.84 10.25 19.26
C MET A 61 -4.52 11.73 19.14
N ILE A 62 -3.68 12.07 18.17
CA ILE A 62 -3.46 13.47 17.81
C ILE A 62 -4.65 14.01 17.01
N HIS A 63 -4.88 15.32 17.08
CA HIS A 63 -6.09 15.93 16.54
C HIS A 63 -6.21 15.73 15.02
N GLN A 64 -5.13 15.88 14.26
CA GLN A 64 -5.12 15.68 12.81
C GLN A 64 -5.54 14.26 12.42
N VAL A 65 -5.02 13.24 13.13
CA VAL A 65 -5.39 11.83 12.90
C VAL A 65 -6.88 11.60 13.14
N GLY A 66 -7.40 12.09 14.28
CA GLY A 66 -8.83 11.98 14.59
C GLY A 66 -9.71 12.69 13.57
N TRP A 67 -9.30 13.88 13.12
CA TRP A 67 -10.00 14.67 12.12
C TRP A 67 -10.05 13.96 10.76
N GLU A 68 -8.93 13.46 10.27
CA GLU A 68 -8.86 12.75 9.00
C GLU A 68 -9.59 11.42 9.04
N PHE A 69 -9.46 10.66 10.13
CA PHE A 69 -10.20 9.41 10.33
C PHE A 69 -11.71 9.66 10.23
N LEU A 70 -12.22 10.63 10.98
CA LEU A 70 -13.65 10.98 10.93
C LEU A 70 -14.06 11.47 9.55
N ARG A 71 -13.24 12.28 8.87
CA ARG A 71 -13.56 12.80 7.54
C ARG A 71 -13.62 11.69 6.49
N ASN A 72 -12.70 10.74 6.53
CA ASN A 72 -12.45 9.78 5.46
C ASN A 72 -13.13 8.42 5.68
N ARG A 73 -13.55 8.08 6.91
CA ARG A 73 -14.14 6.76 7.21
C ARG A 73 -15.26 6.35 6.26
N LYS A 74 -16.17 7.26 5.91
CA LYS A 74 -17.34 6.94 5.07
C LYS A 74 -16.92 6.53 3.66
N SER A 75 -15.98 7.27 3.07
CA SER A 75 -15.43 6.93 1.75
C SER A 75 -14.65 5.62 1.81
N THR A 76 -13.84 5.39 2.85
CA THR A 76 -13.09 4.13 3.00
C THR A 76 -14.03 2.92 3.06
N ILE A 77 -15.12 3.03 3.81
CA ILE A 77 -16.14 1.98 3.87
C ILE A 77 -16.78 1.77 2.48
N ASP A 78 -17.22 2.85 1.82
CA ASP A 78 -17.83 2.77 0.49
C ASP A 78 -16.88 2.11 -0.54
N ASP A 79 -15.60 2.46 -0.51
CA ASP A 79 -14.62 2.01 -1.47
C ASP A 79 -14.23 0.54 -1.25
N SER A 80 -14.07 0.11 0.01
CA SER A 80 -13.88 -1.31 0.34
C SER A 80 -15.02 -2.19 -0.19
N LEU A 81 -16.27 -1.72 -0.06
CA LEU A 81 -17.43 -2.45 -0.56
C LEU A 81 -17.52 -2.47 -2.09
N LYS A 82 -17.20 -1.35 -2.76
CA LYS A 82 -17.11 -1.31 -4.22
C LYS A 82 -16.03 -2.25 -4.72
N ALA A 83 -14.87 -2.30 -4.06
CA ALA A 83 -13.77 -3.20 -4.42
C ALA A 83 -14.22 -4.66 -4.38
N LEU A 84 -14.94 -5.09 -3.35
CA LEU A 84 -15.51 -6.44 -3.28
C LEU A 84 -16.49 -6.74 -4.42
N ILE A 85 -17.40 -5.81 -4.74
CA ILE A 85 -18.37 -5.99 -5.83
C ILE A 85 -17.67 -6.01 -7.20
N ASN A 86 -16.68 -5.14 -7.40
CA ASN A 86 -15.91 -5.08 -8.63
C ASN A 86 -15.10 -6.37 -8.81
N SER A 87 -14.41 -6.84 -7.77
CA SER A 87 -13.68 -8.11 -7.76
C SER A 87 -14.60 -9.29 -8.08
N LYS A 88 -15.82 -9.32 -7.54
CA LYS A 88 -16.85 -10.31 -7.92
C LYS A 88 -17.11 -10.30 -9.42
N ASN A 89 -17.42 -9.13 -9.97
CA ASN A 89 -17.78 -8.98 -11.38
C ASN A 89 -16.60 -9.33 -12.30
N LEU A 90 -15.38 -8.93 -11.92
CA LEU A 90 -14.15 -9.27 -12.63
C LEU A 90 -13.91 -10.78 -12.65
N MET A 91 -13.98 -11.46 -11.49
CA MET A 91 -13.83 -12.92 -11.43
C MET A 91 -14.90 -13.63 -12.24
N LYS A 92 -16.17 -13.21 -12.13
CA LYS A 92 -17.27 -13.79 -12.92
C LYS A 92 -16.99 -13.67 -14.42
N ASN A 93 -16.61 -12.48 -14.90
CA ASN A 93 -16.30 -12.24 -16.30
C ASN A 93 -15.10 -13.09 -16.77
N GLN A 94 -14.05 -13.22 -15.94
CA GLN A 94 -12.89 -14.07 -16.26
C GLN A 94 -13.29 -15.54 -16.38
N ILE A 95 -14.11 -16.05 -15.45
CA ILE A 95 -14.61 -17.42 -15.48
C ILE A 95 -15.50 -17.65 -16.70
N GLU A 96 -16.42 -16.73 -17.01
CA GLU A 96 -17.27 -16.82 -18.20
C GLU A 96 -16.46 -16.80 -19.50
N SER A 97 -15.33 -16.08 -19.53
CA SER A 97 -14.43 -16.01 -20.69
C SER A 97 -13.63 -17.29 -20.95
N LEU A 98 -13.58 -18.23 -19.98
CA LEU A 98 -12.96 -19.54 -20.17
C LEU A 98 -13.74 -20.31 -21.22
N ASN A 99 -13.20 -20.43 -22.42
CA ASN A 99 -13.82 -21.20 -23.50
C ASN A 99 -12.94 -22.40 -23.85
N ALA A 100 -13.57 -23.50 -24.26
CA ALA A 100 -12.85 -24.64 -24.81
C ALA A 100 -12.01 -24.23 -26.02
N VAL A 101 -10.90 -24.93 -26.23
CA VAL A 101 -9.93 -24.65 -27.31
C VAL A 101 -10.66 -24.50 -28.64
N SER A 102 -10.32 -23.41 -29.35
CA SER A 102 -10.91 -23.02 -30.63
C SER A 102 -11.08 -24.18 -31.63
N LYS A 103 -12.19 -24.15 -32.39
CA LYS A 103 -12.49 -25.01 -33.56
C LYS A 103 -11.38 -24.99 -34.64
N ASN A 104 -10.40 -24.08 -34.53
CA ASN A 104 -9.24 -23.98 -35.42
C ASN A 104 -8.00 -24.75 -34.95
N SER A 105 -8.10 -25.54 -33.87
CA SER A 105 -7.03 -26.46 -33.44
C SER A 105 -7.11 -27.80 -34.18
N GLY A 106 -6.00 -28.55 -34.26
CA GLY A 106 -5.99 -29.93 -34.78
C GLY A 106 -6.94 -30.88 -34.05
N LEU A 107 -7.46 -30.47 -32.90
CA LEU A 107 -8.45 -31.18 -32.09
C LEU A 107 -9.86 -31.19 -32.69
N LYS A 108 -10.13 -30.42 -33.76
CA LYS A 108 -11.44 -30.41 -34.44
C LYS A 108 -11.91 -31.79 -34.93
N TYR A 109 -10.98 -32.73 -35.12
CA TYR A 109 -11.25 -34.11 -35.52
C TYR A 109 -11.58 -35.04 -34.32
N HIS A 110 -11.41 -34.57 -33.08
CA HIS A 110 -11.66 -35.31 -31.85
C HIS A 110 -12.88 -34.74 -31.10
N GLN A 111 -14.06 -34.82 -31.73
CA GLN A 111 -15.30 -34.18 -31.24
C GLN A 111 -15.74 -34.67 -29.85
N GLU A 112 -15.57 -35.96 -29.54
CA GLU A 112 -15.91 -36.51 -28.22
C GLU A 112 -15.02 -35.92 -27.12
N PHE A 113 -13.71 -35.81 -27.37
CA PHE A 113 -12.77 -35.17 -26.45
C PHE A 113 -13.07 -33.68 -26.25
N LEU A 114 -13.39 -32.95 -27.34
CA LEU A 114 -13.79 -31.55 -27.25
C LEU A 114 -15.08 -31.37 -26.43
N THR A 115 -16.03 -32.29 -26.57
CA THR A 115 -17.29 -32.27 -25.79
C THR A 115 -17.01 -32.51 -24.31
N GLN A 116 -16.15 -33.48 -23.98
CA GLN A 116 -15.76 -33.75 -22.59
C GLN A 116 -15.05 -32.55 -21.96
N VAL A 117 -14.06 -31.97 -22.65
CA VAL A 117 -13.34 -30.78 -22.16
C VAL A 117 -14.28 -29.59 -21.98
N GLN A 118 -15.24 -29.40 -22.89
CA GLN A 118 -16.25 -28.35 -22.74
C GLN A 118 -17.13 -28.57 -21.51
N GLN A 119 -17.55 -29.82 -21.27
CA GLN A 119 -18.33 -30.17 -20.08
C GLN A 119 -17.54 -29.98 -18.77
N ASP A 120 -16.26 -30.35 -18.77
CA ASP A 120 -15.35 -30.15 -17.63
C ASP A 120 -15.16 -28.65 -17.34
N ILE A 121 -14.99 -27.83 -18.38
CA ILE A 121 -14.92 -26.36 -18.25
C ILE A 121 -16.21 -25.78 -17.69
N GLU A 122 -17.38 -26.17 -18.20
CA GLU A 122 -18.66 -25.67 -17.68
C GLU A 122 -18.89 -26.11 -16.23
N THR A 123 -18.54 -27.34 -15.87
CA THR A 123 -18.59 -27.83 -14.49
C THR A 123 -17.67 -27.02 -13.58
N PHE A 124 -16.43 -26.76 -14.02
CA PHE A 124 -15.48 -25.94 -13.28
C PHE A 124 -16.00 -24.50 -13.11
N LYS A 125 -16.58 -23.90 -14.15
CA LYS A 125 -17.18 -22.56 -14.08
C LYS A 125 -18.28 -22.51 -13.03
N GLU A 126 -19.23 -23.44 -13.10
CA GLU A 126 -20.37 -23.48 -12.17
C GLU A 126 -19.90 -23.64 -10.72
N GLN A 127 -19.02 -24.61 -10.45
CA GLN A 127 -18.45 -24.83 -9.12
C GLN A 127 -17.70 -23.61 -8.59
N THR A 128 -16.91 -22.93 -9.43
CA THR A 128 -16.14 -21.76 -9.02
C THR A 128 -17.05 -20.55 -8.74
N VAL A 129 -18.04 -20.30 -9.61
CA VAL A 129 -19.02 -19.22 -9.41
C VAL A 129 -19.81 -19.43 -8.12
N ASN A 130 -20.25 -20.66 -7.84
CA ASN A 130 -20.98 -20.97 -6.62
C ASN A 130 -20.14 -20.71 -5.36
N LYS A 131 -18.87 -21.15 -5.33
CA LYS A 131 -17.95 -20.87 -4.21
C LYS A 131 -17.72 -19.38 -3.99
N ILE A 132 -17.54 -18.61 -5.06
CA ILE A 132 -17.41 -17.15 -4.99
C ILE A 132 -18.69 -16.54 -4.42
N GLN A 133 -19.85 -17.01 -4.87
CA GLN A 133 -21.14 -16.51 -4.40
C GLN A 133 -21.39 -16.83 -2.93
N GLU A 134 -21.02 -18.03 -2.47
CA GLU A 134 -21.06 -18.43 -1.05
C GLU A 134 -20.18 -17.52 -0.20
N TYR A 135 -18.90 -17.38 -0.55
CA TYR A 135 -17.97 -16.51 0.17
C TYR A 135 -18.43 -15.05 0.22
N ILE A 136 -19.01 -14.54 -0.88
CA ILE A 136 -19.57 -13.20 -0.92
C ILE A 136 -20.80 -13.08 -0.03
N ASN A 137 -21.68 -14.08 0.00
CA ASN A 137 -22.85 -14.05 0.87
C ASN A 137 -22.46 -14.03 2.36
N GLU A 138 -21.43 -14.80 2.72
CA GLU A 138 -20.84 -14.77 4.06
C GLU A 138 -20.26 -13.38 4.38
N ASN A 139 -19.51 -12.79 3.47
CA ASN A 139 -18.94 -11.44 3.64
C ASN A 139 -19.97 -10.30 3.52
N GLN A 140 -21.12 -10.52 2.88
CA GLN A 140 -22.25 -9.58 2.89
C GLN A 140 -22.85 -9.43 4.29
N GLN A 141 -22.72 -10.44 5.17
CA GLN A 141 -23.09 -10.28 6.58
C GLN A 141 -22.19 -9.25 7.28
N ASN A 142 -20.89 -9.19 6.94
CA ASN A 142 -19.99 -8.14 7.42
C ASN A 142 -20.37 -6.76 6.86
N ARG A 143 -20.83 -6.68 5.60
CA ARG A 143 -21.39 -5.44 5.02
C ARG A 143 -22.65 -4.98 5.76
N SER A 144 -23.50 -5.91 6.20
CA SER A 144 -24.73 -5.58 6.92
C SER A 144 -24.47 -4.90 8.26
N ILE A 145 -23.26 -4.99 8.81
CA ILE A 145 -22.84 -4.27 10.02
C ILE A 145 -22.90 -2.76 9.77
N PHE A 146 -22.45 -2.31 8.60
CA PHE A 146 -22.32 -0.88 8.29
C PHE A 146 -23.46 -0.35 7.42
N TYR A 147 -24.21 -1.19 6.69
CA TYR A 147 -25.27 -0.74 5.77
C TYR A 147 -26.62 -1.39 6.01
N ASP A 148 -27.68 -0.61 5.78
CA ASP A 148 -29.02 -1.07 5.50
C ASP A 148 -29.31 -0.88 3.99
N GLY A 149 -29.22 -1.97 3.22
CA GLY A 149 -29.23 -1.93 1.77
C GLY A 149 -28.03 -1.16 1.20
N ASN A 150 -28.28 0.03 0.64
CA ASN A 150 -27.26 0.93 0.09
C ASN A 150 -27.01 2.16 0.97
N LYS A 151 -27.66 2.27 2.13
CA LYS A 151 -27.45 3.39 3.06
C LYS A 151 -26.53 2.96 4.19
N LEU A 152 -25.50 3.76 4.45
CA LEU A 152 -24.69 3.59 5.66
C LEU A 152 -25.62 3.77 6.88
N LYS A 153 -25.55 2.84 7.81
CA LYS A 153 -26.26 2.91 9.09
C LYS A 153 -25.72 4.07 9.91
N ASP A 154 -26.57 4.58 10.80
CA ASP A 154 -26.11 5.55 11.80
C ASP A 154 -25.21 4.89 12.86
N SER A 155 -25.36 3.58 13.08
CA SER A 155 -24.49 2.77 13.94
C SER A 155 -23.21 2.38 13.19
N ASP A 156 -22.06 2.73 13.76
CA ASP A 156 -20.73 2.39 13.24
C ASP A 156 -19.93 1.73 14.37
N PRO A 157 -19.92 0.39 14.46
CA PRO A 157 -19.28 -0.31 15.57
C PRO A 157 -17.76 -0.17 15.57
N VAL A 158 -17.12 0.05 14.41
CA VAL A 158 -15.68 0.35 14.35
C VAL A 158 -15.43 1.71 15.01
N LEU A 159 -16.22 2.72 14.66
CA LEU A 159 -16.11 4.03 15.29
C LEU A 159 -16.40 3.97 16.79
N ASP A 160 -17.36 3.17 17.23
CA ASP A 160 -17.69 3.05 18.65
C ASP A 160 -16.56 2.37 19.44
N GLU A 161 -15.92 1.34 18.90
CA GLU A 161 -14.70 0.73 19.45
C GLU A 161 -13.54 1.72 19.52
N ILE A 162 -13.31 2.51 18.45
CA ILE A 162 -12.28 3.55 18.43
C ILE A 162 -12.55 4.64 19.48
N LYS A 163 -13.80 5.07 19.66
CA LYS A 163 -14.16 6.02 20.71
C LYS A 163 -13.85 5.48 22.10
N GLU A 164 -14.18 4.21 22.35
CA GLU A 164 -13.89 3.56 23.64
C GLU A 164 -12.38 3.47 23.90
N ILE A 165 -11.60 3.01 22.91
CA ILE A 165 -10.15 2.86 23.03
C ILE A 165 -9.46 4.21 23.32
N TYR A 166 -9.93 5.28 22.70
CA TYR A 166 -9.33 6.62 22.79
C TYR A 166 -10.05 7.57 23.76
N ASP A 167 -11.03 7.11 24.54
CA ASP A 167 -11.75 7.98 25.47
C ASP A 167 -10.79 8.67 26.45
N GLY A 168 -10.83 10.01 26.48
CA GLY A 168 -9.90 10.83 27.27
C GLY A 168 -8.43 10.84 26.81
N LYS A 169 -8.08 10.24 25.67
CA LYS A 169 -6.69 10.08 25.18
C LYS A 169 -6.38 10.90 23.94
N PHE A 170 -6.80 12.17 23.95
CA PHE A 170 -6.57 13.09 22.84
C PHE A 170 -5.44 14.08 23.15
N SER A 171 -4.70 14.49 22.13
CA SER A 171 -3.82 15.66 22.24
C SER A 171 -4.63 16.95 22.16
N GLU A 172 -4.03 18.05 22.62
CA GLU A 172 -4.54 19.38 22.29
C GLU A 172 -4.39 19.64 20.79
N SER A 173 -5.38 20.33 20.20
CA SER A 173 -5.33 20.75 18.80
C SER A 173 -4.40 21.94 18.63
N ILE A 174 -3.74 22.02 17.48
CA ILE A 174 -3.03 23.23 17.05
C ILE A 174 -4.05 24.36 16.82
N GLN A 175 -3.74 25.56 17.31
CA GLN A 175 -4.63 26.71 17.16
C GLN A 175 -4.70 27.16 15.70
N HIS A 176 -5.82 27.77 15.29
CA HIS A 176 -6.06 28.13 13.89
C HIS A 176 -4.94 29.01 13.28
N ASP A 177 -4.48 30.02 14.01
CA ASP A 177 -3.42 30.92 13.52
C ASP A 177 -2.05 30.20 13.40
N GLU A 178 -1.80 29.24 14.30
CA GLU A 178 -0.62 28.37 14.25
C GLU A 178 -0.70 27.40 13.06
N LEU A 179 -1.88 26.84 12.76
CA LEU A 179 -2.12 26.01 11.58
C LEU A 179 -1.85 26.77 10.27
N ILE A 180 -2.31 28.03 10.16
CA ILE A 180 -2.01 28.87 8.99
C ILE A 180 -0.51 29.05 8.81
N SER A 181 0.20 29.28 9.91
CA SER A 181 1.66 29.42 9.91
C SER A 181 2.36 28.12 9.52
N LEU A 182 1.81 26.95 9.90
CA LEU A 182 2.32 25.65 9.48
C LEU A 182 2.08 25.40 7.99
N TYR A 183 0.96 25.81 7.41
CA TYR A 183 0.76 25.70 5.96
C TYR A 183 1.83 26.47 5.16
N GLN A 184 2.14 27.70 5.59
CA GLN A 184 3.19 28.50 4.96
C GLN A 184 4.58 27.85 5.10
N GLN A 185 4.88 27.28 6.27
CA GLN A 185 6.13 26.53 6.49
C GLN A 185 6.18 25.25 5.67
N GLY A 186 5.05 24.55 5.55
CA GLY A 186 4.88 23.35 4.74
C GLY A 186 5.19 23.62 3.28
N GLU A 187 4.71 24.73 2.71
CA GLU A 187 5.04 25.13 1.33
C GLU A 187 6.56 25.24 1.13
N VAL A 188 7.26 25.88 2.08
CA VAL A 188 8.71 26.00 2.04
C VAL A 188 9.36 24.61 2.16
N ARG A 189 8.98 23.81 3.17
CA ARG A 189 9.52 22.45 3.38
C ARG A 189 9.39 21.59 2.13
N PHE A 190 8.20 21.56 1.54
CA PHE A 190 7.93 20.76 0.35
C PHE A 190 8.69 21.25 -0.88
N SER A 191 8.87 22.57 -1.03
CA SER A 191 9.70 23.13 -2.12
C SER A 191 11.16 22.68 -2.07
N PHE A 192 11.66 22.37 -0.88
CA PHE A 192 13.00 21.82 -0.65
C PHE A 192 13.03 20.30 -0.44
N LYS A 193 11.89 19.61 -0.64
CA LYS A 193 11.73 18.17 -0.38
C LYS A 193 12.15 17.76 1.03
N ILE A 194 11.81 18.59 2.01
CA ILE A 194 12.05 18.31 3.43
C ILE A 194 10.88 17.43 3.93
N PRO A 195 11.16 16.23 4.47
CA PRO A 195 10.15 15.28 4.94
C PRO A 195 9.43 15.75 6.21
N PRO A 196 8.28 15.16 6.59
CA PRO A 196 7.45 14.27 5.80
C PRO A 196 6.36 15.03 5.00
N GLY A 197 5.71 14.38 4.05
CA GLY A 197 4.54 14.86 3.30
C GLY A 197 4.84 15.51 1.94
N PHE A 198 6.09 15.56 1.50
CA PHE A 198 6.41 16.21 0.21
C PHE A 198 6.03 15.35 -1.00
N GLU A 199 5.77 14.05 -0.81
CA GLU A 199 5.29 13.19 -1.89
C GLU A 199 3.78 13.42 -2.20
N ASP A 200 3.01 14.00 -1.27
CA ASP A 200 1.55 14.22 -1.39
C ASP A 200 1.14 15.60 -1.93
N VAL A 201 2.09 16.33 -2.54
CA VAL A 201 1.89 17.72 -2.93
C VAL A 201 0.95 17.82 -4.13
N VAL A 202 -0.26 18.30 -3.86
CA VAL A 202 -1.22 18.75 -4.87
C VAL A 202 -1.33 20.26 -4.77
N LYS A 203 -0.96 20.95 -5.85
CA LYS A 203 -0.89 22.41 -5.87
C LYS A 203 -2.24 23.04 -5.53
N GLY A 204 -2.26 23.86 -4.48
CA GLY A 204 -3.45 24.61 -4.06
C GLY A 204 -4.40 23.84 -3.14
N ASP A 205 -3.99 22.67 -2.63
CA ASP A 205 -4.78 21.89 -1.68
C ASP A 205 -4.10 21.84 -0.31
N PHE A 206 -4.73 22.45 0.70
CA PHE A 206 -4.21 22.42 2.07
C PHE A 206 -4.18 21.01 2.67
N ARG A 207 -4.91 20.06 2.09
CA ARG A 207 -4.89 18.65 2.52
C ARG A 207 -3.53 17.99 2.30
N SER A 208 -2.72 18.51 1.38
CA SER A 208 -1.35 18.03 1.16
C SER A 208 -0.43 18.24 2.36
N PHE A 209 -0.82 19.04 3.35
CA PHE A 209 -0.03 19.25 4.57
C PHE A 209 -0.40 18.28 5.71
N GLY A 210 -1.29 17.30 5.49
CA GLY A 210 -1.75 16.36 6.52
C GLY A 210 -0.61 15.69 7.28
N ASP A 211 0.29 15.02 6.56
CA ASP A 211 1.50 14.37 7.09
C ASP A 211 2.40 15.33 7.87
N TYR A 212 2.58 16.55 7.36
CA TYR A 212 3.37 17.57 8.03
C TYR A 212 2.70 18.03 9.34
N ILE A 213 1.38 18.19 9.36
CA ILE A 213 0.64 18.54 10.58
C ILE A 213 0.71 17.40 11.60
N VAL A 214 0.55 16.14 11.17
CA VAL A 214 0.74 14.95 12.02
C VAL A 214 2.12 14.98 12.68
N TRP A 215 3.16 15.26 11.91
CA TRP A 215 4.54 15.39 12.41
C TRP A 215 4.68 16.50 13.46
N GLU A 216 4.12 17.68 13.19
CA GLU A 216 4.16 18.83 14.11
C GLU A 216 3.39 18.57 15.42
N GLU A 217 2.22 17.92 15.33
CA GLU A 217 1.44 17.54 16.52
C GLU A 217 2.18 16.51 17.39
N MET A 218 2.86 15.53 16.79
CA MET A 218 3.72 14.59 17.55
C MET A 218 4.87 15.29 18.26
N ILE A 219 5.53 16.24 17.60
CA ILE A 219 6.61 17.04 18.19
C ILE A 219 6.08 17.86 19.37
N LYS A 220 4.96 18.56 19.20
CA LYS A 220 4.33 19.38 20.25
C LYS A 220 3.90 18.52 21.45
N LEU A 221 3.31 17.36 21.18
CA LEU A 221 2.90 16.40 22.21
C LEU A 221 4.10 15.88 23.01
N SER A 222 5.19 15.51 22.32
CA SER A 222 6.43 15.05 22.96
C SER A 222 7.10 16.14 23.78
N GLN A 223 7.14 17.39 23.29
CA GLN A 223 7.65 18.54 24.06
C GLN A 223 6.85 18.77 25.33
N THR A 224 5.51 18.74 25.21
CA THR A 224 4.60 19.02 26.33
C THR A 224 4.73 17.96 27.42
N ARG A 225 4.82 16.69 27.04
CA ARG A 225 4.89 15.56 28.00
C ARG A 225 6.31 15.16 28.37
N SER A 226 7.32 15.64 27.64
CA SER A 226 8.72 15.26 27.78
C SER A 226 8.94 13.74 27.69
N VAL A 227 8.29 13.09 26.73
CA VAL A 227 8.35 11.64 26.50
C VAL A 227 8.68 11.29 25.05
N PRO A 228 9.30 10.11 24.79
CA PRO A 228 9.45 9.58 23.45
C PRO A 228 8.12 9.32 22.74
N VAL A 229 8.16 9.11 21.42
CA VAL A 229 6.98 8.73 20.62
C VAL A 229 7.25 7.45 19.84
N ILE A 230 6.28 6.54 19.85
CA ILE A 230 6.16 5.43 18.91
C ILE A 230 5.08 5.84 17.90
N PHE A 231 5.46 5.96 16.64
CA PHE A 231 4.51 6.23 15.56
C PHE A 231 4.23 4.94 14.79
N VAL A 232 2.96 4.57 14.67
CA VAL A 232 2.54 3.33 13.98
C VAL A 232 1.81 3.72 12.69
N THR A 233 2.49 3.53 11.56
CA THR A 233 2.01 3.95 10.24
C THR A 233 2.14 2.84 9.22
N GLU A 234 1.13 2.74 8.36
CA GLU A 234 1.14 1.90 7.15
C GLU A 234 1.65 2.67 5.92
N ASP A 235 2.03 3.94 6.06
CA ASP A 235 2.68 4.68 4.99
C ASP A 235 4.09 4.10 4.75
N HIS A 236 4.47 3.94 3.49
CA HIS A 236 5.75 3.38 3.06
C HIS A 236 6.53 4.30 2.11
N LYS A 237 6.12 5.56 1.98
CA LYS A 237 6.74 6.58 1.13
C LYS A 237 8.17 6.91 1.57
N ASN A 238 8.96 7.43 0.62
CA ASN A 238 10.40 7.67 0.85
C ASN A 238 10.68 8.89 1.73
N ASP A 239 9.67 9.73 1.95
CA ASP A 239 9.74 10.87 2.87
C ASP A 239 9.53 10.45 4.33
N TRP A 240 9.05 9.24 4.59
CA TRP A 240 8.98 8.65 5.92
C TRP A 240 10.07 7.60 6.19
N TRP A 241 10.45 6.83 5.15
CA TRP A 241 11.27 5.62 5.29
C TRP A 241 12.52 5.60 4.40
N VAL A 242 13.56 4.94 4.90
CA VAL A 242 14.66 4.43 4.08
C VAL A 242 14.35 2.99 3.72
N HIS A 243 14.39 2.69 2.43
CA HIS A 243 14.29 1.34 1.88
C HIS A 243 15.68 0.85 1.48
N ASP A 244 16.18 -0.19 2.14
CA ASP A 244 17.40 -0.88 1.71
C ASP A 244 17.03 -2.11 0.88
N GLU A 245 17.15 -1.99 -0.44
CA GLU A 245 16.87 -3.07 -1.40
C GLU A 245 17.75 -4.31 -1.20
N LYS A 246 18.94 -4.17 -0.59
CA LYS A 246 19.86 -5.31 -0.39
C LYS A 246 19.46 -6.14 0.82
N THR A 247 19.07 -5.47 1.89
CA THR A 247 18.72 -6.12 3.16
C THR A 247 17.22 -6.32 3.34
N HIS A 248 16.40 -5.74 2.45
CA HIS A 248 14.95 -5.68 2.54
C HIS A 248 14.46 -5.09 3.87
N THR A 249 15.29 -4.26 4.52
CA THR A 249 14.92 -3.60 5.79
C THR A 249 14.40 -2.20 5.54
N LYS A 250 13.27 -1.88 6.19
CA LYS A 250 12.74 -0.52 6.31
C LYS A 250 13.23 0.07 7.64
N SER A 251 13.72 1.30 7.61
CA SER A 251 13.97 2.07 8.83
C SER A 251 13.46 3.49 8.68
N PRO A 252 13.03 4.15 9.78
CA PRO A 252 12.63 5.55 9.74
C PRO A 252 13.71 6.44 9.12
N LEU A 253 13.30 7.48 8.39
CA LEU A 253 14.21 8.40 7.75
C LEU A 253 15.11 9.10 8.79
N PRO A 254 16.45 9.01 8.68
CA PRO A 254 17.39 9.60 9.64
C PRO A 254 17.16 11.08 9.95
N ASP A 255 16.73 11.85 8.95
CA ASP A 255 16.46 13.28 9.11
C ASP A 255 15.26 13.55 10.01
N LEU A 256 14.21 12.71 9.94
CA LEU A 256 13.06 12.80 10.84
C LEU A 256 13.45 12.47 12.29
N LEU A 257 14.20 11.39 12.47
CA LEU A 257 14.71 11.00 13.79
C LEU A 257 15.55 12.11 14.41
N ARG A 258 16.45 12.71 13.62
CA ARG A 258 17.30 13.83 14.04
C ARG A 258 16.49 15.08 14.35
N GLU A 259 15.57 15.48 13.47
CA GLU A 259 14.72 16.66 13.68
C GLU A 259 13.93 16.52 14.98
N PHE A 260 13.30 15.36 15.19
CA PHE A 260 12.53 15.09 16.40
C PHE A 260 13.40 15.26 17.64
N LYS A 261 14.58 14.60 17.69
CA LYS A 261 15.50 14.71 18.82
C LYS A 261 15.98 16.14 19.07
N MET A 262 16.27 16.90 18.00
CA MET A 262 16.69 18.29 18.10
C MET A 262 15.60 19.20 18.65
N ARG A 263 14.34 18.96 18.31
CA ARG A 263 13.21 19.81 18.70
C ARG A 263 12.62 19.45 20.05
N THR A 264 12.59 18.16 20.40
CA THR A 264 11.92 17.65 21.61
C THR A 264 12.90 17.27 22.72
N GLY A 265 14.17 17.01 22.39
CA GLY A 265 15.12 16.36 23.30
C GLY A 265 14.83 14.87 23.53
N GLN A 266 13.77 14.31 22.92
CA GLN A 266 13.30 12.94 23.08
C GLN A 266 13.55 12.11 21.81
N TYR A 267 13.42 10.79 21.91
CA TYR A 267 13.54 9.89 20.77
C TYR A 267 12.16 9.59 20.15
N THR A 268 12.13 9.28 18.86
CA THR A 268 10.95 8.73 18.19
C THR A 268 11.34 7.51 17.38
N TYR A 269 10.41 6.59 17.14
CA TYR A 269 10.62 5.51 16.18
C TYR A 269 9.32 5.10 15.52
N PHE A 270 9.42 4.62 14.28
CA PHE A 270 8.26 4.26 13.47
C PHE A 270 8.19 2.76 13.27
N TYR A 271 6.97 2.24 13.21
CA TYR A 271 6.70 0.85 12.89
C TYR A 271 5.51 0.76 11.94
N SER A 272 5.52 -0.24 11.06
CA SER A 272 4.26 -0.80 10.56
C SER A 272 3.46 -1.39 11.72
N TYR A 273 2.16 -1.60 11.56
CA TYR A 273 1.37 -2.28 12.59
C TYR A 273 1.93 -3.67 12.89
N LYS A 274 2.36 -4.40 11.85
CA LYS A 274 2.99 -5.71 12.02
C LYS A 274 4.27 -5.65 12.84
N ASP A 275 5.20 -4.77 12.50
CA ASP A 275 6.46 -4.64 13.24
C ASP A 275 6.22 -4.17 14.68
N PHE A 276 5.24 -3.28 14.89
CA PHE A 276 4.83 -2.84 16.21
C PHE A 276 4.36 -4.01 17.07
N ILE A 277 3.51 -4.88 16.52
CA ILE A 277 3.01 -6.07 17.21
C ILE A 277 4.12 -7.09 17.46
N GLU A 278 5.04 -7.30 16.52
CA GLU A 278 6.21 -8.18 16.74
C GLU A 278 7.07 -7.67 17.91
N GLN A 279 7.33 -6.36 17.97
CA GLN A 279 8.06 -5.73 19.08
C GLN A 279 7.27 -5.75 20.40
N ALA A 280 5.95 -5.71 20.35
CA ALA A 280 5.08 -5.85 21.51
C ALA A 280 5.11 -7.29 22.04
N LYS A 281 4.93 -8.30 21.18
CA LYS A 281 5.00 -9.73 21.54
C LYS A 281 6.34 -10.12 22.15
N SER A 282 7.44 -9.53 21.68
CA SER A 282 8.77 -9.79 22.26
C SER A 282 8.92 -9.24 23.68
N ARG A 283 8.07 -8.31 24.10
CA ARG A 283 8.09 -7.64 25.41
C ARG A 283 6.98 -8.11 26.34
N TYR A 284 5.85 -8.52 25.76
CA TYR A 284 4.61 -8.87 26.43
C TYR A 284 4.18 -10.26 25.97
N SER A 285 4.59 -11.29 26.71
CA SER A 285 4.34 -12.69 26.34
C SER A 285 2.86 -13.10 26.37
N ASP A 286 2.03 -12.30 27.06
CA ASP A 286 0.59 -12.48 27.22
C ASP A 286 -0.24 -11.54 26.33
N LEU A 287 0.39 -10.89 25.35
CA LEU A 287 -0.34 -10.14 24.32
C LEU A 287 -1.35 -11.06 23.61
N PRO A 288 -2.59 -10.59 23.35
CA PRO A 288 -3.59 -11.37 22.62
C PRO A 288 -3.11 -11.85 21.23
N GLU A 289 -3.84 -12.79 20.64
CA GLU A 289 -3.58 -13.25 19.28
C GLU A 289 -3.79 -12.11 18.27
N THR A 290 -2.87 -11.98 17.31
CA THR A 290 -2.88 -10.87 16.33
C THR A 290 -2.54 -11.30 14.91
N ASP A 291 -2.40 -12.60 14.64
CA ASP A 291 -1.80 -13.08 13.40
C ASP A 291 -2.66 -12.76 12.17
N ARG A 292 -3.99 -12.78 12.32
CA ARG A 292 -4.93 -12.41 11.27
C ARG A 292 -4.95 -10.89 11.06
N ALA A 293 -4.87 -10.11 12.14
CA ALA A 293 -4.79 -8.66 12.09
C ALA A 293 -3.52 -8.19 11.34
N THR A 294 -2.34 -8.70 11.70
CA THR A 294 -1.08 -8.32 11.05
C THR A 294 -1.07 -8.73 9.58
N MET A 295 -1.55 -9.93 9.24
CA MET A 295 -1.65 -10.39 7.86
C MET A 295 -2.56 -9.48 7.00
N GLN A 296 -3.73 -9.10 7.50
CA GLN A 296 -4.67 -8.30 6.71
C GLN A 296 -4.30 -6.82 6.65
N MET A 297 -3.63 -6.30 7.67
CA MET A 297 -3.04 -4.96 7.61
C MET A 297 -1.98 -4.87 6.51
N ASP A 298 -1.05 -5.84 6.44
CA ASP A 298 -0.06 -5.92 5.35
C ASP A 298 -0.73 -5.94 3.96
N LEU A 299 -1.81 -6.72 3.80
CA LEU A 299 -2.56 -6.80 2.53
C LEU A 299 -3.28 -5.48 2.19
N ALA A 300 -3.87 -4.82 3.17
CA ALA A 300 -4.55 -3.54 2.99
C ALA A 300 -3.58 -2.43 2.58
N THR A 301 -2.34 -2.50 3.08
CA THR A 301 -1.25 -1.58 2.71
C THR A 301 -0.78 -1.82 1.28
N GLN A 302 -0.56 -3.08 0.88
CA GLN A 302 -0.21 -3.44 -0.51
C GLN A 302 -1.27 -2.99 -1.52
N GLU A 303 -2.55 -3.14 -1.19
CA GLU A 303 -3.66 -2.67 -2.03
C GLU A 303 -3.60 -1.15 -2.25
N ASN A 304 -3.26 -0.37 -1.21
CA ASN A 304 -3.13 1.08 -1.35
C ASN A 304 -1.98 1.46 -2.28
N GLU A 305 -0.80 0.83 -2.11
CA GLU A 305 0.37 1.05 -2.97
C GLU A 305 0.06 0.72 -4.45
N ASP A 306 -0.60 -0.41 -4.71
CA ASP A 306 -1.00 -0.81 -6.06
C ASP A 306 -1.96 0.20 -6.70
N ASN A 307 -2.94 0.70 -5.95
CA ASN A 307 -3.89 1.70 -6.42
C ASN A 307 -3.21 3.06 -6.73
N GLU A 308 -2.25 3.49 -5.93
CA GLU A 308 -1.47 4.70 -6.18
C GLU A 308 -0.67 4.58 -7.49
N LEU A 309 -0.03 3.44 -7.72
CA LEU A 309 0.73 3.16 -8.95
C LEU A 309 -0.15 3.15 -10.21
N GLU A 310 -1.39 2.66 -10.10
CA GLU A 310 -2.36 2.67 -11.20
C GLU A 310 -2.88 4.08 -11.53
N ASN A 311 -2.96 4.97 -10.55
CA ASN A 311 -3.49 6.33 -10.70
C ASN A 311 -2.50 7.37 -11.24
N ILE A 312 -1.23 7.03 -11.43
CA ILE A 312 -0.23 7.92 -12.06
C ILE A 312 -0.67 8.25 -13.51
N PRO A 313 -0.96 9.53 -13.85
CA PRO A 313 -1.46 9.91 -15.17
C PRO A 313 -0.51 9.47 -16.29
N GLN A 314 -1.07 8.94 -17.40
CA GLN A 314 -0.29 8.53 -18.59
C GLN A 314 0.66 9.62 -19.11
N ILE A 315 0.37 10.90 -18.85
CA ILE A 315 1.15 12.06 -19.30
C ILE A 315 2.46 12.21 -18.51
N GLU A 316 2.50 11.87 -17.21
CA GLU A 316 3.75 11.87 -16.43
C GLU A 316 4.63 10.66 -16.76
N ARG A 317 4.02 9.52 -17.10
CA ARG A 317 4.74 8.37 -17.67
C ARG A 317 5.44 8.72 -18.99
N ILE A 318 4.84 9.60 -19.81
CA ILE A 318 5.41 10.08 -21.08
C ILE A 318 6.40 11.25 -20.89
N GLY A 319 6.16 12.13 -19.91
CA GLY A 319 7.09 13.21 -19.53
C GLY A 319 8.44 12.68 -19.02
N ALA A 320 8.40 11.66 -18.15
CA ALA A 320 9.60 10.97 -17.67
C ALA A 320 10.38 10.24 -18.79
N LEU A 321 9.71 9.88 -19.90
CA LEU A 321 10.35 9.29 -21.09
C LEU A 321 11.01 10.34 -21.99
N ARG A 322 10.66 11.63 -21.87
CA ARG A 322 11.12 12.72 -22.75
C ARG A 322 12.40 13.40 -22.25
N ASP A 323 12.58 13.51 -20.94
CA ASP A 323 13.65 14.35 -20.36
C ASP A 323 14.97 13.62 -20.06
N GLY A 324 15.08 12.34 -20.40
CA GLY A 324 16.35 11.59 -20.36
C GLY A 324 16.83 11.28 -18.94
N PHE A 325 16.74 10.01 -18.54
CA PHE A 325 17.11 9.54 -17.20
C PHE A 325 18.53 9.93 -16.77
N SER A 326 18.64 10.60 -15.62
CA SER A 326 19.86 10.62 -14.80
C SER A 326 19.90 9.48 -13.78
N ASP A 327 18.77 8.82 -13.48
CA ASP A 327 18.71 7.75 -12.48
C ASP A 327 18.30 6.40 -13.08
N ARG A 328 19.25 5.45 -13.07
CA ARG A 328 19.10 4.08 -13.58
C ARG A 328 18.10 3.24 -12.76
N ARG A 329 17.77 3.64 -11.53
CA ARG A 329 16.91 2.88 -10.61
C ARG A 329 15.42 2.96 -10.98
N PHE A 330 14.95 4.13 -11.39
CA PHE A 330 13.55 4.35 -11.76
C PHE A 330 13.13 3.62 -13.05
N ALA A 331 14.06 3.51 -14.01
CA ALA A 331 13.80 2.84 -15.30
C ALA A 331 13.72 1.31 -15.19
N THR A 332 14.45 0.71 -14.24
CA THR A 332 14.58 -0.75 -14.14
C THR A 332 13.45 -1.39 -13.31
N ALA A 333 13.00 -0.72 -12.25
CA ALA A 333 11.96 -1.24 -11.36
C ALA A 333 10.52 -1.00 -11.86
N ILE A 334 10.27 0.12 -12.55
CA ILE A 334 8.89 0.59 -12.83
C ILE A 334 8.51 0.43 -14.31
N LEU A 335 9.42 0.75 -15.23
CA LEU A 335 9.11 0.79 -16.67
C LEU A 335 9.21 -0.57 -17.36
N LEU A 336 10.20 -1.40 -17.02
CA LEU A 336 10.41 -2.71 -17.63
C LEU A 336 9.25 -3.69 -17.37
N PRO A 337 8.75 -3.87 -16.14
CA PRO A 337 7.61 -4.74 -15.88
C PRO A 337 6.31 -4.24 -16.53
N SER A 338 6.13 -2.92 -16.59
CA SER A 338 4.99 -2.24 -17.22
C SER A 338 4.99 -2.41 -18.75
N LEU A 339 6.11 -2.12 -19.41
CA LEU A 339 6.30 -2.31 -20.85
C LEU A 339 6.21 -3.79 -21.23
N TYR A 340 6.73 -4.67 -20.39
CA TYR A 340 6.65 -6.12 -20.55
C TYR A 340 5.19 -6.62 -20.43
N LYS A 341 4.42 -6.15 -19.44
CA LYS A 341 2.99 -6.44 -19.31
C LYS A 341 2.20 -5.94 -20.52
N GLN A 342 2.50 -4.75 -21.03
CA GLN A 342 1.84 -4.19 -22.22
C GLN A 342 2.20 -4.96 -23.50
N ALA A 343 3.46 -5.33 -23.68
CA ALA A 343 3.90 -6.16 -24.80
C ALA A 343 3.26 -7.56 -24.76
N LEU A 344 3.20 -8.19 -23.57
CA LEU A 344 2.48 -9.45 -23.35
C LEU A 344 0.98 -9.34 -23.62
N ALA A 345 0.36 -8.24 -23.21
CA ALA A 345 -1.07 -8.00 -23.45
C ALA A 345 -1.37 -7.84 -24.94
N LYS A 346 -0.54 -7.10 -25.69
CA LYS A 346 -0.65 -6.97 -27.15
C LYS A 346 -0.35 -8.28 -27.88
N LEU A 347 0.66 -9.04 -27.46
CA LEU A 347 0.97 -10.37 -28.01
C LEU A 347 -0.15 -11.39 -27.77
N LYS A 348 -0.82 -11.32 -26.61
CA LYS A 348 -2.01 -12.15 -26.31
C LYS A 348 -3.22 -11.80 -27.18
N GLN A 349 -3.38 -10.54 -27.56
CA GLN A 349 -4.44 -10.12 -28.48
C GLN A 349 -4.24 -10.66 -29.91
N LEU A 350 -3.00 -10.93 -30.32
CA LEU A 350 -2.66 -11.36 -31.68
C LEU A 350 -2.74 -12.89 -31.93
N LYS A 351 -3.08 -13.73 -30.93
CA LYS A 351 -3.16 -15.21 -31.04
C LYS A 351 -1.95 -15.89 -31.74
N VAL A 352 -0.74 -15.35 -31.64
CA VAL A 352 0.47 -15.96 -32.22
C VAL A 352 1.01 -17.04 -31.28
N HIS A 353 1.28 -18.22 -31.84
CA HIS A 353 1.66 -19.46 -31.14
C HIS A 353 2.93 -19.35 -30.28
N SER A 354 3.00 -20.26 -29.31
CA SER A 354 3.97 -20.45 -28.20
C SER A 354 5.48 -20.35 -28.52
N SER A 355 5.91 -20.35 -29.77
CA SER A 355 7.33 -20.25 -30.13
C SER A 355 7.91 -18.83 -30.05
N VAL A 356 7.13 -17.80 -30.40
CA VAL A 356 7.56 -16.38 -30.29
C VAL A 356 7.52 -15.91 -28.84
N SER A 357 6.51 -16.36 -28.08
CA SER A 357 6.41 -16.12 -26.65
C SER A 357 7.59 -16.74 -25.89
N ALA A 358 8.04 -17.94 -26.26
CA ALA A 358 9.17 -18.60 -25.61
C ALA A 358 10.51 -17.94 -25.96
N TYR A 359 10.70 -17.46 -27.20
CA TYR A 359 11.90 -16.73 -27.60
C TYR A 359 11.98 -15.36 -26.92
N ALA A 360 10.86 -14.61 -26.86
CA ALA A 360 10.77 -13.36 -26.11
C ALA A 360 11.03 -13.60 -24.62
N HIS A 361 10.45 -14.65 -24.01
CA HIS A 361 10.68 -14.97 -22.60
C HIS A 361 12.15 -15.30 -22.31
N ARG A 362 12.81 -16.07 -23.19
CA ARG A 362 14.20 -16.50 -23.01
C ARG A 362 15.19 -15.36 -23.20
N VAL A 363 15.01 -14.52 -24.24
CA VAL A 363 15.85 -13.34 -24.48
C VAL A 363 15.69 -12.30 -23.37
N THR A 364 14.49 -12.14 -22.79
CA THR A 364 14.26 -11.12 -21.75
C THR A 364 14.76 -11.56 -20.37
N LEU A 365 14.61 -12.83 -19.97
CA LEU A 365 15.10 -13.32 -18.67
C LEU A 365 16.63 -13.46 -18.65
N GLU A 366 17.24 -14.02 -19.70
CA GLU A 366 18.71 -14.14 -19.77
C GLU A 366 19.39 -12.76 -19.92
N SER A 367 18.76 -11.78 -20.58
CA SER A 367 19.35 -10.44 -20.77
C SER A 367 19.16 -9.46 -19.61
N ILE A 368 18.16 -9.70 -18.74
CA ILE A 368 17.94 -8.96 -17.48
C ILE A 368 18.89 -9.45 -16.38
N MET A 369 19.24 -10.73 -16.38
CA MET A 369 20.08 -11.34 -15.33
C MET A 369 21.58 -11.07 -15.50
N ASP A 370 22.05 -10.68 -16.68
CA ASP A 370 23.48 -10.41 -16.91
C ASP A 370 23.80 -8.91 -16.80
N SER A 371 24.45 -8.57 -15.71
CA SER A 371 24.48 -7.23 -15.10
C SER A 371 25.44 -6.21 -15.73
N ASP A 372 26.12 -6.51 -16.86
CA ASP A 372 27.31 -5.72 -17.18
C ASP A 372 27.63 -5.39 -18.65
N THR A 373 26.71 -5.38 -19.63
CA THR A 373 27.05 -4.72 -20.92
C THR A 373 25.86 -4.21 -21.76
N ASP A 374 26.03 -2.97 -22.22
CA ASP A 374 25.28 -2.16 -23.20
C ASP A 374 23.74 -2.12 -23.14
N PHE A 375 23.24 -1.42 -22.12
CA PHE A 375 21.82 -1.09 -21.95
C PHE A 375 21.21 -0.25 -23.09
N ARG A 376 22.00 0.62 -23.76
CA ARG A 376 21.51 1.45 -24.88
C ARG A 376 21.30 0.61 -26.13
N GLY A 377 22.21 -0.33 -26.41
CA GLY A 377 22.05 -1.32 -27.49
C GLY A 377 20.80 -2.18 -27.29
N LYS A 378 20.56 -2.66 -26.07
CA LYS A 378 19.38 -3.49 -25.73
C LYS A 378 18.04 -2.76 -25.87
N ILE A 379 17.96 -1.48 -25.49
CA ILE A 379 16.76 -0.66 -25.73
C ILE A 379 16.53 -0.44 -27.23
N LEU A 380 17.60 -0.27 -28.00
CA LEU A 380 17.52 -0.09 -29.45
C LEU A 380 17.06 -1.39 -30.16
N GLU A 381 17.52 -2.56 -29.71
CA GLU A 381 17.03 -3.87 -30.17
C GLU A 381 15.55 -4.06 -29.87
N LEU A 382 15.09 -3.75 -28.64
CA LEU A 382 13.67 -3.85 -28.28
C LEU A 382 12.79 -2.92 -29.12
N LYS A 383 13.25 -1.68 -29.39
CA LYS A 383 12.54 -0.75 -30.27
C LYS A 383 12.47 -1.25 -31.71
N ASN A 384 13.55 -1.82 -32.23
CA ASN A 384 13.56 -2.42 -33.56
C ASN A 384 12.66 -3.67 -33.63
N MET A 385 12.59 -4.45 -32.56
CA MET A 385 11.72 -5.63 -32.48
C MET A 385 10.24 -5.23 -32.48
N ILE A 386 9.88 -4.17 -31.75
CA ILE A 386 8.52 -3.60 -31.74
C ILE A 386 8.16 -3.06 -33.13
N ASN A 387 9.03 -2.25 -33.75
CA ASN A 387 8.79 -1.73 -35.10
C ASN A 387 8.65 -2.85 -36.15
N ASN A 388 9.43 -3.93 -36.04
CA ASN A 388 9.31 -5.07 -36.95
C ASN A 388 8.00 -5.85 -36.75
N ILE A 389 7.50 -5.93 -35.52
CA ILE A 389 6.19 -6.51 -35.22
C ILE A 389 5.07 -5.62 -35.79
N GLU A 390 5.18 -4.30 -35.64
CA GLU A 390 4.20 -3.34 -36.20
C GLU A 390 4.17 -3.38 -37.72
N ASN A 391 5.33 -3.40 -38.39
CA ASN A 391 5.40 -3.55 -39.85
C ASN A 391 4.87 -4.91 -40.34
N ALA A 392 5.07 -5.99 -39.56
CA ALA A 392 4.52 -7.31 -39.89
C ALA A 392 2.99 -7.37 -39.73
N ILE A 393 2.41 -6.54 -38.85
CA ILE A 393 0.96 -6.41 -38.67
C ILE A 393 0.34 -5.62 -39.82
N GLU A 394 0.94 -4.48 -40.22
CA GLU A 394 0.46 -3.68 -41.37
C GLU A 394 0.52 -4.45 -42.71
N SER A 395 1.46 -5.40 -42.82
CA SER A 395 1.59 -6.33 -43.95
C SER A 395 0.54 -7.46 -43.94
N TYR A 396 -0.03 -7.78 -42.77
CA TYR A 396 -1.04 -8.84 -42.60
C TYR A 396 -2.48 -8.31 -42.72
N GLU A 397 -2.69 -7.01 -42.55
CA GLU A 397 -3.99 -6.33 -42.65
C GLU A 397 -4.28 -5.75 -44.05
N ASN A 398 -3.28 -5.71 -44.95
CA ASN A 398 -3.44 -5.43 -46.39
C ASN A 398 -3.39 -6.72 -47.20
#